data_AF-A0A7W8P7C2-F1
#
_entry.id   AF-A0A7W8P7C2-F1
#
_cell.length_a   1.000
_cell.length_b   1.000
_cell.length_c   1.000
_cell.angle_alpha   90.00
_cell.angle_beta   90.00
_cell.angle_gamma   90.00
#
_symmetry.space_group_name_H-M   'P 1'
#
loop_
_entity.id
_entity.type
_entity.pdbx_description
1 polymer ?
#
loop_
_entity_poly.entity_id
_entity_poly.type
_entity_poly.pdbx_seq_one_letter_code
_entity_poly.pdbx_strand_id
1 'polypeptide(L)' 'MIRIDQVWLAVDPLDMRAGFDTALGRVISVFGAAHPHHAYLFANRRANRLKVLVHDGIGIWLAARRLN' A
#
# COMPACT_ATOMS: atom_id res chain seq x y z
N MET A 1 -14.49 -3.11 -11.82
CA MET A 1 -13.28 -2.25 -11.66
C MET A 1 -13.23 -1.80 -10.20
N ILE A 2 -12.06 -1.85 -9.54
CA ILE A 2 -11.93 -1.47 -8.11
C ILE A 2 -12.01 0.05 -7.99
N ARG A 3 -12.93 0.56 -7.16
CA ARG A 3 -13.07 2.00 -6.88
C ARG A 3 -11.96 2.45 -5.93
N ILE A 4 -11.27 3.54 -6.29
CA ILE A 4 -10.23 4.19 -5.48
C ILE A 4 -10.50 5.69 -5.49
N ASP A 5 -10.81 6.25 -4.33
CA ASP A 5 -11.14 7.66 -4.15
C ASP A 5 -9.90 8.49 -3.77
N GLN A 6 -8.96 7.90 -3.03
CA GLN A 6 -7.68 8.55 -2.68
C GLN A 6 -6.50 7.59 -2.75
N VAL A 7 -5.33 8.19 -3.01
CA VAL A 7 -4.05 7.49 -3.14
C VAL A 7 -3.03 8.18 -2.25
N TRP A 8 -2.53 7.48 -1.23
CA TRP A 8 -1.59 8.03 -0.25
C TRP A 8 -0.24 7.33 -0.39
N LEU A 9 0.86 8.09 -0.37
CA LEU A 9 2.22 7.59 -0.54
C LEU A 9 2.98 7.67 0.78
N ALA A 10 3.53 6.55 1.23
CA ALA A 10 4.44 6.54 2.37
C ALA A 10 5.83 7.03 1.91
N VAL A 11 6.43 7.91 2.71
CA VAL A 11 7.78 8.43 2.44
C VAL A 11 8.88 7.46 2.85
N ASP A 12 8.62 6.65 3.90
CA ASP A 12 9.55 5.62 4.34
C ASP A 12 9.48 4.38 3.44
N PRO A 13 10.63 3.73 3.15
CA PRO A 13 10.64 2.54 2.31
C PRO A 13 10.02 1.34 3.02
N LEU A 14 9.35 0.50 2.24
CA LEU A 14 8.84 -0.80 2.69
C LEU A 14 9.77 -1.94 2.25
N ASP A 15 9.98 -2.92 3.13
CA ASP A 15 10.54 -4.21 2.71
C ASP A 15 9.57 -4.87 1.73
N MET A 16 10.02 -5.16 0.51
CA MET A 16 9.17 -5.75 -0.53
C MET A 16 8.70 -7.17 -0.19
N ARG A 17 9.29 -7.83 0.81
CA ARG A 17 8.83 -9.10 1.37
C ARG A 17 7.57 -8.96 2.25
N ALA A 18 7.19 -7.76 2.66
CA ALA A 18 6.02 -7.51 3.50
C ALA A 18 4.72 -8.06 2.86
N GLY A 19 4.06 -9.00 3.52
CA GLY A 19 2.76 -9.53 3.10
C GLY A 19 1.60 -8.59 3.44
N PHE A 20 0.36 -9.11 3.40
CA PHE A 20 -0.85 -8.34 3.72
C PHE A 20 -0.79 -7.73 5.13
N ASP A 21 -0.54 -8.53 6.16
CA ASP A 21 -0.56 -8.07 7.56
C ASP A 21 0.52 -7.02 7.84
N THR A 22 1.74 -7.25 7.32
CA THR A 22 2.84 -6.30 7.50
C THR A 22 2.59 -4.99 6.76
N ALA A 23 2.05 -5.05 5.53
CA ALA A 23 1.68 -3.86 4.78
C ALA A 23 0.54 -3.09 5.45
N LEU A 24 -0.49 -3.79 5.95
CA LEU A 24 -1.59 -3.19 6.69
C LEU A 24 -1.10 -2.55 8.01
N GLY A 25 -0.23 -3.23 8.74
CA GLY A 25 0.40 -2.68 9.94
C GLY A 25 1.19 -1.40 9.64
N ARG A 26 1.88 -1.32 8.49
CA ARG A 26 2.51 -0.06 8.05
C ARG A 26 1.49 1.00 7.64
N VAL A 27 0.38 0.64 7.02
CA VAL A 27 -0.71 1.61 6.76
C VAL A 27 -1.20 2.23 8.05
N ILE A 28 -1.53 1.42 9.06
CA ILE A 28 -2.02 1.91 10.36
C ILE A 28 -0.95 2.74 11.05
N SER A 29 0.31 2.28 11.06
CA SER A 29 1.41 3.00 11.71
C SER A 29 1.75 4.35 11.07
N VAL A 30 1.57 4.51 9.74
CA VAL A 30 1.98 5.73 9.01
C VAL A 30 0.79 6.67 8.81
N PHE A 31 -0.39 6.13 8.54
CA PHE A 31 -1.58 6.89 8.13
C PHE A 31 -2.72 6.85 9.15
N GLY A 32 -2.53 6.17 10.30
CA GLY A 32 -3.50 6.06 11.39
C GLY A 32 -4.58 4.99 11.16
N ALA A 33 -5.07 4.84 9.94
CA ALA A 33 -6.09 3.84 9.60
C ALA A 33 -6.06 3.44 8.12
N ALA A 34 -6.60 2.24 7.83
CA ALA A 34 -6.96 1.82 6.49
C ALA A 34 -8.41 2.21 6.20
N HIS A 35 -8.62 3.17 5.30
CA HIS A 35 -9.95 3.65 4.94
C HIS A 35 -10.48 2.88 3.71
N PRO A 36 -11.79 2.60 3.65
CA PRO A 36 -12.46 2.12 2.44
C PRO A 36 -12.14 2.97 1.20
N HIS A 37 -12.02 2.32 0.05
CA HIS A 37 -11.72 2.93 -1.25
C HIS A 37 -10.42 3.73 -1.30
N HIS A 38 -9.45 3.46 -0.43
CA HIS A 38 -8.12 4.09 -0.49
C HIS A 38 -7.04 3.12 -0.95
N ALA A 39 -6.05 3.66 -1.65
CA ALA A 39 -4.83 2.97 -2.02
C ALA A 39 -3.63 3.57 -1.28
N TYR A 40 -2.80 2.71 -0.70
CA TYR A 40 -1.60 3.08 0.05
C TYR A 40 -0.37 2.56 -0.68
N LEU A 41 0.46 3.48 -1.19
CA LEU A 41 1.65 3.19 -1.97
C LEU A 41 2.88 3.18 -1.08
N PHE A 42 3.75 2.21 -1.37
CA PHE A 42 5.06 2.07 -0.76
C PHE A 42 6.09 1.80 -1.84
N ALA A 43 7.22 2.49 -1.75
CA ALA A 43 8.40 2.18 -2.54
C ALA A 43 9.39 1.35 -1.73
N ASN A 44 10.25 0.59 -2.39
CA ASN A 44 11.46 0.09 -1.73
C ASN A 44 12.52 1.19 -1.63
N ARG A 45 13.57 0.97 -0.83
CA ARG A 45 14.65 1.96 -0.64
C ARG A 45 15.33 2.42 -1.94
N ARG A 46 15.36 1.57 -2.97
CA ARG A 46 15.92 1.90 -4.31
C ARG A 46 14.91 2.57 -5.25
N ALA A 47 13.64 2.71 -4.83
CA ALA A 47 12.54 3.26 -5.63
C ALA A 47 12.34 2.58 -7.00
N ASN A 48 12.70 1.30 -7.13
CA ASN A 48 12.53 0.52 -8.36
C ASN A 48 11.46 -0.58 -8.24
N ARG A 49 10.83 -0.68 -7.07
CA ARG A 49 9.69 -1.55 -6.79
C ARG A 49 8.65 -0.77 -6.00
N LEU A 50 7.39 -0.96 -6.38
CA LEU A 50 6.23 -0.46 -5.66
C LEU A 50 5.42 -1.63 -5.12
N LYS A 51 4.80 -1.37 -3.97
CA LYS A 51 3.73 -2.18 -3.41
C LYS A 51 2.55 -1.26 -3.09
N VAL A 52 1.35 -1.70 -3.42
CA VAL A 52 0.11 -0.95 -3.22
C VAL A 52 -0.86 -1.81 -2.43
N LEU A 53 -1.22 -1.36 -1.23
CA LEU A 53 -2.31 -1.95 -0.46
C LEU A 53 -3.58 -1.15 -0.73
N VAL A 54 -4.63 -1.79 -1.24
CA VAL A 54 -5.92 -1.15 -1.52
C VAL A 54 -6.97 -1.73 -0.59
N HIS A 55 -7.71 -0.89 0.11
CA HIS A 55 -8.96 -1.31 0.74
C HIS A 55 -10.11 -0.93 -0.17
N ASP A 56 -10.91 -1.90 -0.64
CA ASP A 56 -11.94 -1.67 -1.66
C ASP A 56 -13.35 -1.43 -1.09
N GLY A 57 -13.47 -1.28 0.24
CA GLY A 57 -14.73 -1.19 0.97
C GLY A 57 -15.25 -2.52 1.54
N ILE A 58 -14.76 -3.67 1.05
CA ILE A 58 -15.16 -5.00 1.55
C ILE A 58 -13.94 -5.78 2.07
N GLY A 59 -12.84 -5.72 1.35
CA GLY A 59 -11.59 -6.39 1.67
C GLY A 59 -10.37 -5.58 1.29
N ILE A 60 -9.23 -6.27 1.27
CA ILE A 60 -7.93 -5.71 0.96
C ILE A 60 -7.27 -6.44 -0.21
N TRP A 61 -6.63 -5.66 -1.08
CA TRP A 61 -5.83 -6.15 -2.19
C TRP A 61 -4.38 -5.70 -2.01
N LEU A 62 -3.44 -6.53 -2.43
CA LEU A 62 -2.02 -6.18 -2.43
C LEU A 62 -1.45 -6.40 -3.83
N ALA A 63 -1.08 -5.30 -4.48
CA ALA A 63 -0.43 -5.31 -5.78
C ALA A 63 1.07 -5.00 -5.61
N ALA A 64 1.90 -5.60 -6.46
CA ALA A 64 3.33 -5.30 -6.53
C ALA A 64 3.72 -5.01 -7.98
N ARG A 65 4.57 -3.99 -8.19
CA ARG A 65 5.06 -3.59 -9.51
C ARG A 65 6.56 -3.33 -9.48
N ARG A 66 7.27 -3.80 -10.50
CA ARG A 66 8.65 -3.37 -10.79
C ARG A 66 8.59 -2.17 -11.74
N LEU A 67 9.41 -1.16 -11.50
CA LEU A 67 9.42 0.11 -12.23
C LEU A 67 10.57 0.22 -13.24
N ASN A 68 11.07 -0.93 -13.74
CA ASN A 68 12.28 -1.05 -14.56
C ASN A 68 12.67 0.19 -15.37
#